data_AF-A0A9W6ZVA9-F1
#
_entry.id   AF-A0A9W6ZVA9-F1
#
_cell.length_a   1.000
_cell.length_b   1.000
_cell.length_c   1.000
_cell.angle_alpha   90.00
_cell.angle_beta   90.00
_cell.angle_gamma   90.00
#
_symmetry.space_group_name_H-M   'P 1'
#
loop_
_entity.id
_entity.type
_entity.pdbx_description
1 polymer ?
#
loop_
_entity_poly.entity_id
_entity_poly.type
_entity_poly.pdbx_seq_one_letter_code
_entity_poly.pdbx_strand_id
1 'polypeptide(L)'
;MMQTGFSKVLPVIPQLIIPIKTALNTRQKKVIVKVLKVLQCLVTADAGAEGQNLIGQALVPYYRQILPVLNIFIRQTDNLGDGIDYGQQKKENLGELIMETLEYFEIHGGEDAFINIKYLVPTYQSVVLS
;
A
#
# COMPACT_ATOMS: atom_id res chain seq x y z
N MET A 1 16.92 6.31 -16.61
CA MET A 1 17.56 6.77 -15.34
C MET A 1 16.87 6.17 -14.11
N MET A 2 16.62 4.85 -14.05
CA MET A 2 15.96 4.22 -12.88
C MET A 2 16.45 2.78 -12.64
N GLN A 3 17.77 2.51 -12.73
CA GLN A 3 18.29 1.15 -12.46
C GLN A 3 19.42 1.12 -11.42
N THR A 4 19.77 2.24 -10.79
CA THR A 4 20.86 2.31 -9.79
C THR A 4 20.40 2.83 -8.43
N GLY A 5 19.11 3.12 -8.28
CA GLY A 5 18.54 3.69 -7.04
C GLY A 5 18.18 2.65 -5.98
N PHE A 6 17.79 1.44 -6.37
CA PHE A 6 17.13 0.46 -5.48
C PHE A 6 18.02 0.00 -4.32
N SER A 7 19.31 -0.29 -4.57
CA SER A 7 20.26 -0.63 -3.48
C SER A 7 20.47 0.49 -2.48
N LYS A 8 20.20 1.75 -2.84
CA LYS A 8 20.27 2.90 -1.92
C LYS A 8 18.94 3.18 -1.23
N VAL A 9 17.82 2.62 -1.70
CA VAL A 9 16.49 2.82 -1.11
C VAL A 9 16.30 1.95 0.14
N LEU A 10 16.81 0.72 0.15
CA LEU A 10 16.73 -0.20 1.31
C LEU A 10 17.13 0.45 2.67
N PRO A 11 18.29 1.12 2.81
CA PRO A 11 18.68 1.72 4.09
C PRO A 11 17.85 2.95 4.48
N VAL A 12 17.15 3.59 3.54
CA VAL A 12 16.28 4.74 3.81
C VAL A 12 14.81 4.36 4.03
N ILE A 13 14.43 3.09 3.83
CA ILE A 13 13.07 2.62 4.13
C ILE A 13 12.61 3.06 5.54
N PRO A 14 13.34 2.80 6.63
CA PRO A 14 12.90 3.18 7.98
C PRO A 14 12.66 4.70 8.12
N GLN A 15 13.48 5.51 7.45
CA GLN A 15 13.36 6.97 7.45
C GLN A 15 12.13 7.45 6.68
N LEU A 16 11.68 6.70 5.66
CA LEU A 16 10.48 6.99 4.88
C LEU A 16 9.18 6.57 5.62
N ILE A 17 9.23 5.57 6.50
CA ILE A 17 8.04 5.13 7.24
C ILE A 17 7.48 6.22 8.16
N ILE A 18 8.35 7.01 8.81
CA ILE A 18 7.93 8.09 9.71
C ILE A 18 7.07 9.15 8.99
N PRO A 19 7.53 9.79 7.89
CA PRO A 19 6.73 10.77 7.16
C PRO A 19 5.50 10.12 6.51
N ILE A 20 5.57 8.87 6.03
CA ILE A 20 4.42 8.14 5.51
C ILE A 20 3.35 7.98 6.60
N LYS A 21 3.74 7.54 7.80
CA LYS A 21 2.83 7.41 8.95
C LYS A 21 2.21 8.75 9.32
N THR A 22 3.01 9.82 9.38
CA THR A 22 2.49 11.18 9.66
C THR A 22 1.52 11.64 8.58
N ALA A 23 1.82 11.39 7.31
CA ALA A 23 0.95 11.74 6.19
C ALA A 23 -0.38 10.96 6.22
N LEU A 24 -0.35 9.66 6.53
CA LEU A 24 -1.56 8.85 6.70
C LEU A 24 -2.38 9.30 7.92
N ASN A 25 -1.72 9.71 9.00
CA ASN A 25 -2.36 10.27 10.20
C ASN A 25 -3.05 11.62 9.98
N THR A 26 -2.76 12.33 8.89
CA THR A 26 -3.50 13.58 8.55
C THR A 26 -4.98 13.33 8.24
N ARG A 27 -5.37 12.07 7.95
CA ARG A 27 -6.74 11.65 7.59
C ARG A 27 -7.32 12.37 6.36
N GLN A 28 -6.48 13.03 5.56
CA GLN A 28 -6.92 13.71 4.35
C GLN A 28 -6.92 12.72 3.17
N LYS A 29 -8.10 12.44 2.60
CA LYS A 29 -8.27 11.51 1.45
C LYS A 29 -7.23 11.77 0.35
N LYS A 30 -7.04 13.03 -0.07
CA LYS A 30 -6.08 13.42 -1.13
C LYS A 30 -4.63 13.09 -0.80
N VAL A 31 -4.23 13.20 0.46
CA VAL A 31 -2.86 12.90 0.92
C VAL A 31 -2.66 11.39 0.92
N ILE A 32 -3.62 10.65 1.48
CA ILE A 32 -3.57 9.18 1.54
C ILE A 32 -3.47 8.59 0.13
N VAL A 33 -4.28 9.05 -0.82
CA VAL A 33 -4.24 8.60 -2.23
C VAL A 33 -2.84 8.81 -2.84
N LYS A 34 -2.22 9.98 -2.61
CA LYS A 34 -0.86 10.25 -3.13
C LYS A 34 0.17 9.32 -2.49
N VAL A 35 0.08 9.11 -1.17
CA VAL A 35 0.99 8.23 -0.43
C VAL A 35 0.86 6.78 -0.91
N LEU A 36 -0.36 6.28 -1.09
CA LEU A 36 -0.63 4.93 -1.60
C LEU A 36 -0.04 4.73 -3.01
N LYS A 37 -0.24 5.68 -3.93
CA LYS A 37 0.35 5.62 -5.27
C LYS A 37 1.89 5.61 -5.24
N VAL A 38 2.50 6.39 -4.34
CA VAL A 38 3.96 6.38 -4.14
C VAL A 38 4.42 5.03 -3.60
N LEU A 39 3.69 4.43 -2.66
CA LEU A 39 3.98 3.10 -2.12
C LEU A 39 3.89 2.01 -3.20
N GLN A 40 2.83 2.00 -4.00
CA GLN A 40 2.67 1.08 -5.13
C GLN A 40 3.85 1.21 -6.12
N CYS A 41 4.21 2.43 -6.49
CA CYS A 41 5.35 2.69 -7.38
C CYS A 41 6.68 2.24 -6.77
N LEU A 42 6.88 2.45 -5.46
CA LEU A 42 8.10 2.05 -4.76
C LEU A 42 8.27 0.52 -4.70
N VAL A 43 7.18 -0.20 -4.47
CA VAL A 43 7.18 -1.67 -4.38
C VAL A 43 7.30 -2.32 -5.76
N THR A 44 6.65 -1.76 -6.78
CA THR A 44 6.76 -2.26 -8.17
C THR A 44 8.09 -1.92 -8.82
N ALA A 45 8.79 -0.87 -8.38
CA ALA A 45 10.07 -0.51 -8.96
C ALA A 45 11.18 -1.55 -8.67
N ASP A 46 11.01 -2.37 -7.63
CA ASP A 46 11.93 -3.46 -7.28
C ASP A 46 11.70 -4.75 -8.11
N ALA A 47 10.54 -4.88 -8.75
CA ALA A 47 10.14 -6.08 -9.47
C ALA A 47 11.00 -6.40 -10.71
N GLY A 48 11.78 -5.42 -11.20
CA GLY A 48 12.59 -5.54 -12.41
C GLY A 48 14.05 -5.93 -12.20
N ALA A 49 14.55 -5.96 -10.96
CA ALA A 49 15.95 -6.24 -10.64
C ALA A 49 16.06 -7.57 -9.89
N GLU A 50 16.34 -8.64 -10.63
CA GLU A 50 16.79 -9.95 -10.10
C GLU A 50 15.98 -10.49 -8.91
N GLY A 51 14.66 -10.65 -9.09
CA GLY A 51 13.85 -11.69 -8.45
C GLY A 51 13.72 -11.71 -6.93
N GLN A 52 14.32 -10.77 -6.19
CA GLN A 52 14.34 -10.85 -4.73
C GLN A 52 13.31 -9.96 -4.03
N ASN A 53 12.59 -9.07 -4.73
CA ASN A 53 11.58 -8.16 -4.14
C ASN A 53 11.99 -7.66 -2.73
N LEU A 54 13.27 -7.29 -2.57
CA LEU A 54 13.91 -6.96 -1.30
C LEU A 54 13.23 -5.77 -0.62
N ILE A 55 12.71 -4.82 -1.42
CA ILE A 55 11.99 -3.65 -0.89
C ILE A 55 10.66 -4.08 -0.27
N GLY A 56 9.91 -4.96 -0.95
CA GLY A 56 8.64 -5.48 -0.43
C GLY A 56 8.85 -6.27 0.87
N GLN A 57 9.86 -7.15 0.89
CA GLN A 57 10.21 -7.91 2.09
C GLN A 57 10.66 -7.00 3.25
N ALA A 58 11.46 -5.96 2.96
CA ALA A 58 11.89 -5.00 3.97
C ALA A 58 10.74 -4.14 4.54
N LEU A 59 9.61 -4.02 3.84
CA LEU A 59 8.42 -3.30 4.31
C LEU A 59 7.54 -4.11 5.27
N VAL A 60 7.61 -5.45 5.22
CA VAL A 60 6.82 -6.35 6.08
C VAL A 60 6.85 -5.98 7.57
N PRO A 61 8.01 -5.73 8.23
CA PRO A 61 8.03 -5.35 9.64
C PRO A 61 7.33 -4.00 9.93
N TYR A 62 7.20 -3.13 8.92
CA TYR A 62 6.58 -1.81 9.05
C TYR A 62 5.08 -1.81 8.75
N TYR A 63 4.52 -2.91 8.23
CA TYR A 63 3.07 -3.05 8.02
C TYR A 63 2.26 -2.75 9.30
N ARG A 64 2.77 -3.15 10.47
CA ARG A 64 2.14 -2.86 11.77
C ARG A 64 1.98 -1.36 12.06
N GLN A 65 2.79 -0.50 11.47
CA GLN A 65 2.70 0.94 11.67
C GLN A 65 1.80 1.63 10.64
N ILE A 66 1.68 1.07 9.44
CA ILE A 66 1.02 1.69 8.29
C ILE A 66 -0.42 1.17 8.15
N LEU A 67 -0.60 -0.16 8.19
CA LEU A 67 -1.87 -0.82 7.89
C LEU A 67 -3.02 -0.49 8.86
N PRO A 68 -2.82 -0.27 10.18
CA PRO A 68 -3.92 0.10 11.06
C PRO A 68 -4.65 1.37 10.64
N VAL A 69 -3.92 2.35 10.08
CA VAL A 69 -4.52 3.58 9.58
C VAL A 69 -5.34 3.30 8.32
N LEU A 70 -4.81 2.48 7.41
CA LEU A 70 -5.52 2.07 6.19
C LEU A 70 -6.79 1.26 6.50
N ASN A 71 -6.80 0.44 7.56
CA ASN A 71 -7.97 -0.33 7.98
C ASN A 71 -9.17 0.55 8.41
N ILE A 72 -8.91 1.77 8.91
CA ILE A 72 -9.99 2.74 9.21
C ILE A 72 -10.67 3.19 7.90
N PHE A 73 -9.88 3.33 6.84
CA PHE A 73 -10.30 3.85 5.54
C PHE A 73 -10.77 2.75 4.56
N ILE A 74 -10.46 1.48 4.82
CA ILE A 74 -10.81 0.35 3.93
C ILE A 74 -12.32 0.16 3.79
N ARG A 75 -13.08 0.54 4.82
CA ARG A 75 -14.55 0.53 4.82
C ARG A 75 -15.15 1.87 4.41
N GLN A 76 -14.31 2.88 4.18
CA GLN A 76 -14.73 4.19 3.70
C GLN A 76 -14.84 4.18 2.16
N THR A 77 -15.53 3.16 1.64
CA THR A 77 -16.10 3.17 0.31
C THR A 77 -17.24 4.19 0.38
N ASP A 78 -17.22 5.22 -0.47
CA ASP A 78 -18.29 6.21 -0.50
C ASP A 78 -19.59 5.47 -0.87
N ASN A 79 -20.37 5.03 0.13
CA ASN A 79 -21.70 4.48 -0.01
C ASN A 79 -22.65 5.63 -0.35
N LEU A 80 -22.46 6.25 -1.52
CA LEU A 80 -23.52 6.99 -2.18
C LEU A 80 -24.57 5.94 -2.54
N GLY A 81 -25.76 6.03 -1.94
CA GLY A 81 -26.89 5.13 -2.22
C GLY A 81 -27.36 5.24 -3.68
N ASP A 82 -28.57 5.73 -3.91
CA ASP A 82 -29.15 5.86 -5.26
C ASP A 82 -28.60 7.07 -6.07
N GLY A 83 -27.44 7.58 -5.67
CA GLY A 83 -26.79 8.74 -6.28
C GLY A 83 -25.74 8.29 -7.29
N ILE A 84 -25.96 8.59 -8.58
CA ILE A 84 -25.00 8.31 -9.65
C ILE A 84 -23.70 9.08 -9.37
N ASP A 85 -22.62 8.35 -9.10
CA ASP A 85 -21.29 8.92 -8.87
C ASP A 85 -20.62 9.32 -10.20
N TYR A 86 -20.74 10.60 -10.55
CA TYR A 86 -20.03 11.19 -11.69
C TYR A 86 -18.50 11.31 -11.45
N GLY A 87 -17.99 10.94 -10.26
CA GLY A 87 -16.57 10.96 -9.88
C GLY A 87 -15.77 9.71 -10.23
N GLN A 88 -16.42 8.62 -10.67
CA GLN A 88 -15.78 7.34 -11.04
C GLN A 88 -14.62 7.50 -12.05
N GLN A 89 -14.64 8.53 -12.90
CA GLN A 89 -13.58 8.82 -13.86
C GLN A 89 -12.21 9.17 -13.22
N LYS A 90 -12.17 9.51 -11.91
CA LYS A 90 -10.94 9.97 -11.23
C LYS A 90 -10.20 8.92 -10.38
N LYS A 91 -10.68 7.67 -10.29
CA LYS A 91 -10.09 6.65 -9.38
C LYS A 91 -9.92 7.19 -7.94
N GLU A 92 -10.93 7.87 -7.40
CA GLU A 92 -10.88 8.41 -6.01
C GLU A 92 -11.56 7.50 -4.98
N ASN A 93 -11.94 6.27 -5.36
CA ASN A 93 -12.37 5.24 -4.41
C ASN A 93 -11.19 4.82 -3.53
N LEU A 94 -11.11 5.44 -2.35
CA LEU A 94 -10.05 5.21 -1.38
C LEU A 94 -9.97 3.73 -0.97
N GLY A 95 -11.12 3.08 -0.77
CA GLY A 95 -11.19 1.66 -0.42
C GLY A 95 -10.58 0.76 -1.50
N GLU A 96 -10.90 1.01 -2.78
CA GLU A 96 -10.37 0.26 -3.92
C GLU A 96 -8.85 0.43 -4.06
N LEU A 97 -8.36 1.67 -3.94
CA LEU A 97 -6.92 1.96 -3.98
C LEU A 97 -6.16 1.32 -2.82
N ILE A 98 -6.77 1.25 -1.63
CA ILE A 98 -6.19 0.55 -0.48
C ILE A 98 -6.09 -0.94 -0.77
N MET A 99 -7.16 -1.57 -1.28
CA MET A 99 -7.15 -2.99 -1.66
C MET A 99 -6.07 -3.28 -2.69
N GLU A 100 -6.02 -2.51 -3.77
CA GLU A 100 -4.98 -2.62 -4.81
C GLU A 100 -3.56 -2.48 -4.20
N THR A 101 -3.36 -1.54 -3.27
CA THR A 101 -2.06 -1.39 -2.59
C THR A 101 -1.70 -2.60 -1.72
N LEU A 102 -2.67 -3.20 -1.03
CA LEU A 102 -2.46 -4.41 -0.23
C LEU A 102 -2.08 -5.61 -1.12
N GLU A 103 -2.65 -5.70 -2.32
CA GLU A 103 -2.29 -6.72 -3.30
C GLU A 103 -0.83 -6.58 -3.75
N TYR A 104 -0.38 -5.37 -4.09
CA TYR A 104 1.03 -5.13 -4.38
C TYR A 104 1.94 -5.49 -3.20
N PHE A 105 1.50 -5.24 -1.97
CA PHE A 105 2.26 -5.59 -0.77
C PHE A 105 2.34 -7.11 -0.56
N GLU A 106 1.32 -7.87 -0.93
CA GLU A 106 1.32 -9.33 -0.90
C GLU A 106 2.22 -9.91 -1.99
N ILE A 107 2.05 -9.46 -3.24
CA ILE A 107 2.79 -9.94 -4.42
C ILE A 107 4.31 -9.75 -4.26
N HIS A 108 4.72 -8.60 -3.72
CA HIS A 108 6.14 -8.26 -3.59
C HIS A 108 6.68 -8.47 -2.17
N GLY A 109 5.84 -8.71 -1.16
CA GLY A 109 6.28 -8.83 0.22
C GLY A 109 6.82 -10.21 0.63
N GLY A 110 6.71 -11.22 -0.24
CA GLY A 110 7.16 -12.59 0.02
C GLY A 110 6.19 -13.41 0.89
N GLU A 111 6.63 -14.59 1.34
CA GLU A 111 5.77 -15.58 2.04
C GLU A 111 5.11 -15.04 3.32
N ASP A 112 5.81 -14.17 4.07
CA ASP A 112 5.32 -13.63 5.35
C ASP A 112 4.36 -12.44 5.18
N ALA A 113 4.24 -11.87 3.99
CA ALA A 113 3.47 -10.65 3.77
C ALA A 113 1.98 -10.87 4.04
N PHE A 114 1.40 -11.94 3.49
CA PHE A 114 -0.02 -12.25 3.66
C PHE A 114 -0.41 -12.42 5.13
N ILE A 115 0.39 -13.16 5.91
CA ILE A 115 0.11 -13.40 7.33
C ILE A 115 0.11 -12.08 8.11
N ASN A 116 1.08 -11.20 7.84
CA ASN A 116 1.16 -9.89 8.50
C ASN A 116 0.02 -8.96 8.07
N ILE A 117 -0.35 -8.94 6.79
CA ILE A 117 -1.48 -8.16 6.27
C ILE A 117 -2.78 -8.66 6.91
N LYS A 118 -3.03 -9.97 6.90
CA LYS A 118 -4.26 -10.58 7.44
C LYS A 118 -4.42 -10.38 8.94
N TYR A 119 -3.32 -10.38 9.69
CA TYR A 119 -3.34 -10.08 11.12
C TYR A 119 -3.79 -8.64 11.42
N LEU A 120 -3.43 -7.69 10.55
CA LEU A 120 -3.72 -6.26 10.75
C LEU A 120 -5.01 -5.80 10.07
N VAL A 121 -5.35 -6.43 8.96
CA VAL A 121 -6.52 -6.16 8.13
C VAL A 121 -7.27 -7.48 7.93
N PRO A 122 -8.10 -7.90 8.91
CA PRO A 122 -8.79 -9.18 8.86
C PRO A 122 -9.83 -9.27 7.72
N THR A 123 -10.21 -8.14 7.13
CA THR A 123 -11.12 -8.05 5.98
C THR A 123 -10.44 -8.30 4.63
N TYR A 124 -9.10 -8.30 4.59
CA TYR A 124 -8.36 -8.53 3.34
C TYR A 124 -8.42 -10.01 2.94
N GLN A 125 -8.66 -10.26 1.65
CA GLN A 125 -8.64 -11.58 1.03
C GLN A 125 -7.43 -11.66 0.08
N SER A 126 -6.72 -12.78 0.13
CA SER A 126 -5.54 -13.00 -0.73
C SER A 126 -5.96 -13.01 -2.19
N VAL A 127 -5.18 -12.35 -3.04
CA VAL A 127 -5.37 -12.35 -4.50
C VAL A 127 -4.40 -13.29 -5.20
N VAL A 128 -3.31 -13.69 -4.54
CA VAL A 128 -2.28 -14.58 -5.10
C VAL A 128 -2.70 -16.07 -5.04
N LEU A 129 -3.62 -16.42 -4.15
CA LEU A 129 -4.12 -17.78 -3.96
C LEU A 129 -5.40 -18.10 -4.76
N SER A 130 -5.81 -17.25 -5.71
CA SER A 130 -7.05 -17.42 -6.50
C SER A 130 -6.83 -17.95 -7.90
#